data_AF-A0A917MV08-F1
#
_entry.id   AF-A0A917MV08-F1
#
_cell.length_a   1.000
_cell.length_b   1.000
_cell.length_c   1.000
_cell.angle_alpha   90.00
_cell.angle_beta   90.00
_cell.angle_gamma   90.00
#
_symmetry.space_group_name_H-M   'P 1'
#
loop_
_entity.id
_entity.type
_entity.pdbx_description
1 polymer ?
#
loop_
_entity_poly.entity_id
_entity_poly.type
_entity_poly.pdbx_seq_one_letter_code
_entity_poly.pdbx_strand_id
1 'polypeptide(L)'
;MTALLINSCSKKEYLSNRNDTPETVRKFLTVPEGNPPVLQRISDAIATQENQYHFLDRIIQTNGMAVWNKVIVMPVNAAGDTLVMLPFADSAARAVKALLACRITRKGIEFMHIQAKDYELYGFGNEPHTFNATFVATQLMYHHYRIFGDTTFKVVDGRLFNHDNATHRLPRTFHPLIKSPAQRNARTTVSAVYECIGYVQTGCGELRRVAGDCRYETEDCKWVITIMETDATNGGGTGTTPGSTLPGGGGGSGGSGGGGSTVPSPWLDPHLPIGPQPPPVYMDPPVTPILPGSGGEFLLKDENGYYYERLNELEEALNADATLLLACPELQHVKQHGPFFQQLYEFQPMIQVINRVNSLHATYGTFAFQYLTQTHSLVANSDMFPIKITTMPEINKVTATNETLLEYFRLHINDFIQRPSIVNFSPYVHNGVDDTQLWNAPYENSIGALVHINMPLDGTVIESSYTSPSTATQHYQFTFTTMKTPLDGGHPVSGNRRFGTWSDGSGSSYFYIGGMDKYTTNAIALASGIKGLFSTTGYQDADKLWRGIIDNFAQFINDNKGVAAKQTDSVARINFELLEQYLKKEITLEQLKQELKC
;
A
#
# COMPACT_ATOMS: atom_id res chain seq x y z
N MET A 1 53.12 14.57 -0.60
CA MET A 1 52.11 14.92 0.43
C MET A 1 51.26 16.02 -0.17
N THR A 2 50.13 15.65 -0.75
CA THR A 2 49.20 16.59 -1.39
C THR A 2 47.89 16.45 -0.64
N ALA A 3 47.54 17.48 0.14
CA ALA A 3 46.35 17.48 0.97
C ALA A 3 45.10 17.61 0.08
N LEU A 4 44.24 16.60 0.15
CA LEU A 4 42.94 16.57 -0.52
C LEU A 4 41.94 17.33 0.37
N LEU A 5 41.53 18.52 -0.07
CA LEU A 5 40.45 19.29 0.56
C LEU A 5 39.10 18.68 0.16
N ILE A 6 38.48 17.98 1.09
CA ILE A 6 37.10 17.49 0.96
C ILE A 6 36.18 18.65 1.30
N ASN A 7 35.59 19.28 0.30
CA ASN A 7 34.45 20.19 0.48
C ASN A 7 33.20 19.34 0.75
N SER A 8 32.87 19.16 2.03
CA SER A 8 31.54 18.71 2.43
C SER A 8 30.53 19.82 2.13
N CYS A 9 29.58 19.57 1.24
CA CYS A 9 28.37 20.38 1.17
C CYS A 9 27.60 20.20 2.49
N SER A 10 27.74 21.14 3.41
CA SER A 10 26.78 21.25 4.51
C SER A 10 25.44 21.65 3.91
N LYS A 11 24.42 20.82 4.11
CA LYS A 11 23.03 21.23 3.94
C LYS A 11 22.87 22.45 4.85
N LYS A 12 22.73 23.64 4.26
CA LYS A 12 22.32 24.83 5.01
C LYS A 12 20.95 24.49 5.58
N GLU A 13 20.92 24.11 6.85
CA GLU A 13 19.69 24.19 7.62
C GLU A 13 19.27 25.64 7.58
N TYR A 14 18.21 25.90 6.81
CA TYR A 14 17.43 27.11 6.93
C TYR A 14 16.71 27.04 8.29
N LEU A 15 17.45 27.21 9.38
CA LEU A 15 16.89 27.62 10.66
C LEU A 15 16.48 29.08 10.52
N SER A 16 15.47 29.34 9.68
CA SER A 16 14.71 30.57 9.82
C SER A 16 13.93 30.43 11.11
N ASN A 17 14.14 31.37 12.03
CA ASN A 17 13.29 31.63 13.18
C ASN A 17 11.83 31.88 12.74
N ARG A 18 11.10 30.85 12.35
CA ARG A 18 9.64 30.84 12.21
C ARG A 18 9.08 30.05 13.38
N ASN A 19 9.08 30.68 14.55
CA ASN A 19 8.28 30.20 15.68
C ASN A 19 6.77 30.46 15.47
N ASP A 20 6.37 31.01 14.32
CA ASP A 20 4.97 31.23 14.00
C ASP A 20 4.50 30.15 13.01
N THR A 21 3.63 29.28 13.50
CA THR A 21 2.82 28.39 12.67
C THR A 21 2.14 29.21 11.57
N PRO A 22 2.25 28.84 10.28
CA PRO A 22 1.61 29.58 9.19
C PRO A 22 0.13 29.83 9.47
N GLU A 23 -0.37 31.02 9.13
CA GLU A 23 -1.77 31.39 9.40
C GLU A 23 -2.76 30.40 8.75
N THR A 24 -2.39 29.83 7.61
CA THR A 24 -3.11 28.77 6.89
C THR A 24 -3.24 27.50 7.72
N VAL A 25 -2.14 27.02 8.30
CA VAL A 25 -2.10 25.85 9.19
C VAL A 25 -2.91 26.13 10.46
N ARG A 26 -2.77 27.32 11.06
CA ARG A 26 -3.58 27.71 12.22
C ARG A 26 -5.07 27.70 11.91
N LYS A 27 -5.48 28.24 10.77
CA LYS A 27 -6.89 28.21 10.31
C LYS A 27 -7.37 26.77 10.08
N PHE A 28 -6.52 25.91 9.51
CA PHE A 28 -6.84 24.50 9.29
C PHE A 28 -7.12 23.77 10.59
N LEU A 29 -6.33 24.03 11.63
CA LEU A 29 -6.48 23.42 12.96
C LEU A 29 -7.56 24.08 13.84
N THR A 30 -8.17 25.19 13.41
CA THR A 30 -9.16 25.88 14.23
C THR A 30 -10.53 25.18 14.13
N VAL A 31 -10.92 24.49 15.21
CA VAL A 31 -12.27 23.93 15.33
C VAL A 31 -13.25 25.05 15.74
N PRO A 32 -14.36 25.29 15.02
CA PRO A 32 -15.31 26.34 15.39
C PRO A 32 -15.98 26.07 16.74
N GLU A 33 -16.34 27.13 17.45
CA GLU A 33 -17.08 27.04 18.72
C GLU A 33 -18.41 26.28 18.58
N GLY A 34 -18.81 25.58 19.65
CA GLY A 34 -20.03 24.77 19.67
C GLY A 34 -19.90 23.38 19.04
N ASN A 35 -18.74 23.04 18.47
CA ASN A 35 -18.45 21.68 18.03
C ASN A 35 -18.17 20.73 19.21
N PRO A 36 -18.40 19.43 19.05
CA PRO A 36 -18.19 18.46 20.13
C PRO A 36 -16.71 18.38 20.52
N PRO A 37 -16.38 18.16 21.82
CA PRO A 37 -14.99 18.10 22.31
C PRO A 37 -14.11 17.08 21.58
N VAL A 38 -14.72 16.06 21.00
CA VAL A 38 -14.03 15.04 20.20
C VAL A 38 -13.32 15.63 18.98
N LEU A 39 -13.83 16.69 18.37
CA LEU A 39 -13.20 17.33 17.21
C LEU A 39 -11.98 18.14 17.62
N GLN A 40 -12.00 18.76 18.80
CA GLN A 40 -10.82 19.43 19.34
C GLN A 40 -9.69 18.42 19.58
N ARG A 41 -10.00 17.25 20.14
CA ARG A 41 -9.00 16.17 20.32
C ARG A 41 -8.38 15.72 19.00
N ILE A 42 -9.17 15.62 17.93
CA ILE A 42 -8.64 15.32 16.58
C ILE A 42 -7.71 16.44 16.12
N SER A 43 -8.12 17.70 16.26
CA SER A 43 -7.30 18.84 15.85
C SER A 43 -5.97 18.89 16.61
N ASP A 44 -5.99 18.70 17.94
CA ASP A 44 -4.79 18.68 18.77
C ASP A 44 -3.84 17.54 18.37
N ALA A 45 -4.39 16.38 18.02
CA ALA A 45 -3.61 15.25 17.51
C ALA A 45 -2.99 15.55 16.14
N ILE A 46 -3.73 16.19 15.22
CA ILE A 46 -3.18 16.65 13.93
C ILE A 46 -2.09 17.71 14.17
N ALA A 47 -2.30 18.65 15.10
CA ALA A 47 -1.34 19.68 15.43
C ALA A 47 -0.03 19.10 15.99
N THR A 48 -0.14 18.05 16.81
CA THR A 48 1.02 17.30 17.34
C THR A 48 1.83 16.69 16.20
N GLN A 49 1.15 16.05 15.24
CA GLN A 49 1.80 15.51 14.04
C GLN A 49 2.40 16.62 13.17
N GLU A 50 1.71 17.74 13.00
CA GLU A 50 2.19 18.86 12.20
C GLU A 50 3.48 19.47 12.77
N ASN A 51 3.58 19.59 14.10
CA ASN A 51 4.77 20.10 14.76
C ASN A 51 6.01 19.21 14.52
N GLN A 52 5.79 17.93 14.20
CA GLN A 52 6.87 16.99 13.94
C GLN A 52 7.18 16.84 12.45
N TYR A 53 6.18 16.93 11.56
CA TYR A 53 6.33 16.57 10.14
C TYR A 53 6.07 17.70 9.13
N HIS A 54 5.47 18.82 9.56
CA HIS A 54 5.20 19.99 8.71
C HIS A 54 4.50 19.65 7.37
N PHE A 55 3.45 18.84 7.43
CA PHE A 55 2.77 18.26 6.27
C PHE A 55 1.51 19.03 5.86
N LEU A 56 0.91 19.81 6.75
CA LEU A 56 -0.38 20.46 6.54
C LEU A 56 -0.34 21.50 5.42
N ASP A 57 0.75 22.25 5.25
CA ASP A 57 0.85 23.21 4.14
C ASP A 57 0.67 22.51 2.79
N ARG A 58 1.23 21.31 2.62
CA ARG A 58 1.07 20.51 1.41
C ARG A 58 -0.37 20.01 1.28
N ILE A 59 -0.94 19.43 2.33
CA ILE A 59 -2.33 18.94 2.32
C ILE A 59 -3.32 20.07 1.98
N ILE A 60 -3.13 21.26 2.57
CA ILE A 60 -3.99 22.42 2.32
C ILE A 60 -3.91 22.83 0.84
N GLN A 61 -2.72 22.85 0.26
CA GLN A 61 -2.52 23.18 -1.15
C GLN A 61 -3.15 22.14 -2.09
N THR A 62 -3.06 20.86 -1.77
CA THR A 62 -3.52 19.78 -2.64
C THR A 62 -5.00 19.45 -2.47
N ASN A 63 -5.48 19.41 -1.24
CA ASN A 63 -6.80 18.91 -0.86
C ASN A 63 -7.75 20.00 -0.32
N GLY A 64 -7.24 21.19 -0.05
CA GLY A 64 -8.03 22.31 0.47
C GLY A 64 -8.13 22.34 2.00
N MET A 65 -9.04 23.16 2.51
CA MET A 65 -9.19 23.41 3.95
C MET A 65 -10.10 22.37 4.62
N ALA A 66 -9.80 22.03 5.87
CA ALA A 66 -10.69 21.25 6.72
C ALA A 66 -12.02 21.99 6.95
N VAL A 67 -13.15 21.28 6.79
CA VAL A 67 -14.50 21.84 7.00
C VAL A 67 -15.12 21.24 8.26
N TRP A 68 -14.66 21.73 9.41
CA TRP A 68 -14.99 21.19 10.74
C TRP A 68 -16.49 21.16 11.07
N ASN A 69 -17.28 22.11 10.59
CA ASN A 69 -18.73 22.15 10.82
C ASN A 69 -19.54 21.20 9.92
N LYS A 70 -18.87 20.43 9.05
CA LYS A 70 -19.47 19.44 8.15
C LYS A 70 -18.93 18.03 8.39
N VAL A 71 -18.33 17.82 9.55
CA VAL A 71 -17.86 16.52 10.02
C VAL A 71 -19.03 15.57 10.25
N ILE A 72 -18.81 14.30 9.97
CA ILE A 72 -19.73 13.21 10.33
C ILE A 72 -19.09 12.42 11.48
N VAL A 73 -19.89 12.13 12.50
CA VAL A 73 -19.49 11.34 13.67
C VAL A 73 -20.40 10.12 13.75
N MET A 74 -19.80 8.93 13.71
CA MET A 74 -20.48 7.64 13.68
C MET A 74 -19.98 6.72 14.79
N PRO A 75 -20.86 6.12 15.60
CA PRO A 75 -20.46 5.03 16.47
C PRO A 75 -20.13 3.80 15.61
N VAL A 76 -18.96 3.20 15.83
CA VAL A 76 -18.52 2.00 15.07
C VAL A 76 -18.98 0.73 15.75
N ASN A 77 -18.96 0.68 17.08
CA ASN A 77 -19.29 -0.52 17.84
C ASN A 77 -19.81 -0.20 19.24
N ALA A 78 -20.31 -1.24 19.92
CA ALA A 78 -20.78 -1.16 21.31
C ALA A 78 -19.65 -0.88 22.33
N ALA A 79 -18.38 -1.00 21.94
CA ALA A 79 -17.24 -0.69 22.82
C ALA A 79 -17.03 0.83 22.99
N GLY A 80 -17.74 1.64 22.19
CA GLY A 80 -17.70 3.10 22.22
C GLY A 80 -16.72 3.70 21.21
N ASP A 81 -16.19 2.90 20.28
CA ASP A 81 -15.36 3.44 19.21
C ASP A 81 -16.17 4.38 18.31
N THR A 82 -15.55 5.48 17.92
CA THR A 82 -16.18 6.52 17.11
C THR A 82 -15.37 6.74 15.84
N LEU A 83 -16.03 6.70 14.69
CA LEU A 83 -15.46 7.09 13.41
C LEU A 83 -15.87 8.52 13.10
N VAL A 84 -14.89 9.37 12.83
CA VAL A 84 -15.09 10.76 12.47
C VAL A 84 -14.57 11.00 11.06
N MET A 85 -15.41 11.51 10.17
CA MET A 85 -15.01 11.87 8.80
C MET A 85 -14.94 13.38 8.67
N LEU A 86 -13.72 13.91 8.54
CA LEU A 86 -13.44 15.33 8.35
C LEU A 86 -13.18 15.61 6.86
N PRO A 87 -14.06 16.34 6.16
CA PRO A 87 -13.85 16.64 4.75
C PRO A 87 -12.85 17.78 4.55
N PHE A 88 -12.03 17.65 3.50
CA PHE A 88 -11.15 18.70 2.98
C PHE A 88 -11.74 19.23 1.67
N ALA A 89 -11.99 20.54 1.64
CA ALA A 89 -12.67 21.18 0.52
C ALA A 89 -11.88 22.36 -0.02
N ASP A 90 -11.86 22.44 -1.34
CA ASP A 90 -11.40 23.59 -2.08
C ASP A 90 -12.61 24.44 -2.45
N SER A 91 -12.82 25.53 -1.70
CA SER A 91 -13.95 26.43 -1.90
C SER A 91 -13.92 27.13 -3.27
N ALA A 92 -12.73 27.37 -3.84
CA ALA A 92 -12.59 28.02 -5.13
C ALA A 92 -12.97 27.06 -6.26
N ALA A 93 -12.53 25.80 -6.17
CA ALA A 93 -12.93 24.75 -7.10
C ALA A 93 -14.35 24.23 -6.85
N ARG A 94 -14.97 24.60 -5.73
CA ARG A 94 -16.23 24.03 -5.21
C ARG A 94 -16.20 22.50 -5.20
N ALA A 95 -15.13 21.93 -4.65
CA ALA A 95 -14.91 20.48 -4.66
C ALA A 95 -14.44 19.95 -3.30
N VAL A 96 -14.99 18.81 -2.88
CA VAL A 96 -14.43 18.01 -1.78
C VAL A 96 -13.34 17.11 -2.37
N LYS A 97 -12.08 17.35 -1.99
CA LYS A 97 -10.92 16.69 -2.61
C LYS A 97 -10.34 15.55 -1.77
N ALA A 98 -10.69 15.49 -0.48
CA ALA A 98 -10.30 14.38 0.39
C ALA A 98 -11.20 14.30 1.63
N LEU A 99 -11.09 13.19 2.35
CA LEU A 99 -11.61 12.97 3.69
C LEU A 99 -10.45 12.54 4.59
N LEU A 100 -10.45 13.00 5.83
CA LEU A 100 -9.66 12.42 6.90
C LEU A 100 -10.60 11.59 7.78
N ALA A 101 -10.52 10.28 7.66
CA ALA A 101 -11.22 9.35 8.52
C ALA A 101 -10.39 9.13 9.79
N CYS A 102 -10.96 9.48 10.94
CA CYS A 102 -10.34 9.35 12.25
C CYS A 102 -11.10 8.30 13.06
N ARG A 103 -10.47 7.19 13.40
CA ARG A 103 -11.05 6.23 14.35
C ARG A 103 -10.55 6.58 15.75
N ILE A 104 -11.50 6.89 16.61
CA ILE A 104 -11.27 7.24 18.00
C ILE A 104 -11.62 6.03 18.82
N THR A 105 -10.60 5.48 19.46
CA THR A 105 -10.72 4.36 20.38
C THR A 105 -10.33 4.83 21.77
N ARG A 106 -10.44 3.93 22.74
CA ARG A 106 -9.87 4.17 24.08
C ARG A 106 -8.34 4.31 24.06
N LYS A 107 -7.68 3.78 23.02
CA LYS A 107 -6.23 3.81 22.79
C LYS A 107 -5.76 5.00 21.95
N GLY A 108 -6.61 5.99 21.70
CA GLY A 108 -6.20 7.19 20.96
C GLY A 108 -6.89 7.32 19.62
N ILE A 109 -6.22 8.01 18.68
CA ILE A 109 -6.80 8.42 17.40
C ILE A 109 -5.96 7.85 16.28
N GLU A 110 -6.58 7.01 15.44
CA GLU A 110 -6.00 6.47 14.21
C GLU A 110 -6.50 7.32 13.03
N PHE A 111 -5.60 7.63 12.10
CA PHE A 111 -5.90 8.47 10.94
C PHE A 111 -5.81 7.68 9.63
N MET A 112 -6.74 7.95 8.72
CA MET A 112 -6.70 7.49 7.34
C MET A 112 -7.05 8.67 6.43
N HIS A 113 -6.13 9.05 5.55
CA HIS A 113 -6.36 10.10 4.57
C HIS A 113 -6.85 9.47 3.25
N ILE A 114 -8.03 9.88 2.81
CA ILE A 114 -8.75 9.33 1.65
C ILE A 114 -8.85 10.42 0.59
N GLN A 115 -8.12 10.31 -0.51
CA GLN A 115 -8.18 11.31 -1.58
C GLN A 115 -9.29 10.97 -2.57
N ALA A 116 -9.99 12.00 -3.03
CA ALA A 116 -11.12 11.83 -3.95
C ALA A 116 -10.72 11.23 -5.30
N LYS A 117 -9.48 11.44 -5.74
CA LYS A 117 -8.95 10.84 -6.98
C LYS A 117 -8.52 9.39 -6.84
N ASP A 118 -8.36 8.89 -5.61
CA ASP A 118 -7.76 7.60 -5.31
C ASP A 118 -8.79 6.59 -4.78
N TYR A 119 -10.10 6.85 -4.97
CA TYR A 119 -11.18 5.99 -4.47
C TYR A 119 -11.13 4.56 -5.02
N GLU A 120 -10.50 4.34 -6.17
CA GLU A 120 -10.33 3.02 -6.77
C GLU A 120 -9.30 2.13 -6.04
N LEU A 121 -8.50 2.71 -5.13
CA LEU A 121 -7.63 1.95 -4.22
C LEU A 121 -8.39 1.07 -3.24
N TYR A 122 -9.67 1.35 -3.01
CA TYR A 122 -10.47 0.62 -2.02
C TYR A 122 -11.18 -0.59 -2.60
N GLY A 123 -10.89 -0.95 -3.87
CA GLY A 123 -11.54 -2.06 -4.56
C GLY A 123 -12.99 -1.77 -4.93
N PHE A 124 -13.47 -2.32 -6.03
CA PHE A 124 -14.88 -2.17 -6.43
C PHE A 124 -15.71 -3.27 -5.78
N GLY A 125 -16.78 -2.88 -5.11
CA GLY A 125 -17.71 -3.79 -4.46
C GLY A 125 -19.13 -3.22 -4.48
N ASN A 126 -20.09 -4.12 -4.56
CA ASN A 126 -21.52 -3.82 -4.47
C ASN A 126 -22.10 -4.14 -3.10
N GLU A 127 -21.31 -4.78 -2.23
CA GLU A 127 -21.76 -5.14 -0.89
C GLU A 127 -22.02 -3.87 -0.09
N PRO A 128 -23.29 -3.59 0.26
CA PRO A 128 -23.59 -2.47 1.13
C PRO A 128 -22.88 -2.71 2.46
N HIS A 129 -22.44 -1.62 3.10
CA HIS A 129 -21.75 -1.71 4.40
C HIS A 129 -20.35 -2.36 4.35
N THR A 130 -19.66 -2.33 3.20
CA THR A 130 -18.21 -2.62 3.09
C THR A 130 -17.43 -1.35 2.75
N PHE A 131 -16.20 -1.23 3.24
CA PHE A 131 -15.35 -0.06 2.98
C PHE A 131 -14.67 -0.19 1.62
N ASN A 132 -15.40 0.12 0.56
CA ASN A 132 -14.97 -0.04 -0.83
C ASN A 132 -15.02 1.29 -1.61
N ALA A 133 -14.67 1.26 -2.91
CA ALA A 133 -14.70 2.41 -3.81
C ALA A 133 -16.09 3.11 -3.86
N THR A 134 -17.17 2.33 -3.88
CA THR A 134 -18.56 2.80 -3.87
C THR A 134 -18.87 3.54 -2.57
N PHE A 135 -18.43 3.00 -1.43
CA PHE A 135 -18.58 3.65 -0.12
C PHE A 135 -17.84 4.99 -0.08
N VAL A 136 -16.55 5.00 -0.47
CA VAL A 136 -15.73 6.22 -0.48
C VAL A 136 -16.31 7.29 -1.39
N ALA A 137 -16.69 6.93 -2.62
CA ALA A 137 -17.34 7.85 -3.56
C ALA A 137 -18.63 8.43 -2.97
N THR A 138 -19.42 7.60 -2.28
CA THR A 138 -20.66 8.06 -1.63
C THR A 138 -20.39 9.04 -0.50
N GLN A 139 -19.41 8.78 0.37
CA GLN A 139 -19.05 9.71 1.45
C GLN A 139 -18.58 11.05 0.88
N LEU A 140 -17.78 11.03 -0.18
CA LEU A 140 -17.33 12.25 -0.87
C LEU A 140 -18.49 13.05 -1.45
N MET A 141 -19.40 12.41 -2.20
CA MET A 141 -20.59 13.07 -2.76
C MET A 141 -21.50 13.63 -1.66
N TYR A 142 -21.68 12.88 -0.57
CA TYR A 142 -22.50 13.32 0.54
C TYR A 142 -21.92 14.54 1.25
N HIS A 143 -20.60 14.55 1.53
CA HIS A 143 -19.94 15.75 2.05
C HIS A 143 -19.99 16.91 1.05
N HIS A 144 -19.91 16.65 -0.25
CA HIS A 144 -20.04 17.66 -1.30
C HIS A 144 -21.42 18.32 -1.27
N TYR A 145 -22.50 17.53 -1.15
CA TYR A 145 -23.84 18.03 -0.92
C TYR A 145 -23.90 18.89 0.35
N ARG A 146 -23.37 18.41 1.48
CA ARG A 146 -23.43 19.14 2.76
C ARG A 146 -22.67 20.45 2.76
N ILE A 147 -21.58 20.54 1.99
CA ILE A 147 -20.71 21.73 1.90
C ILE A 147 -21.22 22.71 0.85
N PHE A 148 -21.57 22.23 -0.34
CA PHE A 148 -21.83 23.06 -1.52
C PHE A 148 -23.30 23.10 -1.98
N GLY A 149 -24.15 22.22 -1.45
CA GLY A 149 -25.57 22.11 -1.79
C GLY A 149 -25.87 21.32 -3.06
N ASP A 150 -24.86 20.70 -3.68
CA ASP A 150 -25.02 19.99 -4.94
C ASP A 150 -25.77 18.66 -4.74
N THR A 151 -26.86 18.48 -5.47
CA THR A 151 -27.80 17.35 -5.34
C THR A 151 -27.76 16.41 -6.55
N THR A 152 -26.82 16.63 -7.46
CA THR A 152 -26.73 15.92 -8.73
C THR A 152 -25.27 15.69 -9.07
N PHE A 153 -24.86 14.42 -9.16
CA PHE A 153 -23.49 14.04 -9.48
C PHE A 153 -23.45 13.21 -10.75
N LYS A 154 -22.52 13.55 -11.65
CA LYS A 154 -22.24 12.74 -12.85
C LYS A 154 -21.16 11.73 -12.50
N VAL A 155 -21.52 10.45 -12.46
CA VAL A 155 -20.54 9.37 -12.25
C VAL A 155 -20.05 8.91 -13.61
N VAL A 156 -18.74 9.10 -13.85
CA VAL A 156 -18.07 8.74 -15.11
C VAL A 156 -17.40 7.37 -15.05
N ASP A 157 -17.13 6.86 -13.85
CA ASP A 157 -16.60 5.51 -13.66
C ASP A 157 -17.75 4.51 -13.56
N GLY A 158 -17.97 3.76 -14.63
CA GLY A 158 -19.03 2.75 -14.70
C GLY A 158 -18.83 1.53 -13.79
N ARG A 159 -17.69 1.43 -13.10
CA ARG A 159 -17.44 0.38 -12.09
C ARG A 159 -18.12 0.71 -10.75
N LEU A 160 -18.36 1.99 -10.46
CA LEU A 160 -19.05 2.42 -9.25
C LEU A 160 -20.55 2.11 -9.35
N PHE A 161 -21.16 1.70 -8.23
CA PHE A 161 -22.62 1.47 -8.12
C PHE A 161 -23.14 0.43 -9.12
N ASN A 162 -22.33 -0.56 -9.48
CA ASN A 162 -22.70 -1.51 -10.52
C ASN A 162 -23.64 -2.61 -10.00
N HIS A 163 -24.87 -2.27 -9.62
CA HIS A 163 -25.82 -3.19 -9.00
C HIS A 163 -26.39 -4.27 -9.94
N ASP A 164 -26.21 -4.16 -11.27
CA ASP A 164 -26.70 -5.15 -12.24
C ASP A 164 -25.61 -5.52 -13.24
N ASN A 165 -25.55 -6.80 -13.65
CA ASN A 165 -24.70 -7.32 -14.74
C ASN A 165 -25.06 -6.74 -16.14
N ALA A 166 -25.80 -5.64 -16.21
CA ALA A 166 -26.29 -5.05 -17.43
C ALA A 166 -25.25 -4.07 -18.01
N THR A 167 -24.92 -4.28 -19.29
CA THR A 167 -23.89 -3.63 -20.10
C THR A 167 -24.13 -2.14 -20.44
N HIS A 168 -24.78 -1.39 -19.55
CA HIS A 168 -25.15 0.00 -19.81
C HIS A 168 -24.01 0.98 -19.49
N ARG A 169 -23.27 1.38 -20.53
CA ARG A 169 -22.17 2.38 -20.51
C ARG A 169 -22.64 3.84 -20.54
N LEU A 170 -23.82 4.15 -20.03
CA LEU A 170 -24.34 5.53 -20.06
C LEU A 170 -23.93 6.30 -18.79
N PRO A 171 -23.68 7.62 -18.88
CA PRO A 171 -23.45 8.46 -17.70
C PRO A 171 -24.64 8.35 -16.75
N ARG A 172 -24.38 8.00 -15.49
CA ARG A 172 -25.41 7.92 -14.45
C ARG A 172 -25.47 9.22 -13.67
N THR A 173 -26.68 9.64 -13.33
CA THR A 173 -26.94 10.84 -12.54
C THR A 173 -27.35 10.43 -11.14
N PHE A 174 -26.55 10.80 -10.14
CA PHE A 174 -26.82 10.44 -8.75
C PHE A 174 -27.50 11.58 -8.02
N HIS A 175 -28.62 11.25 -7.37
CA HIS A 175 -29.37 12.15 -6.51
C HIS A 175 -29.31 11.65 -5.07
N PRO A 176 -28.47 12.24 -4.18
CA PRO A 176 -28.58 11.97 -2.75
C PRO A 176 -29.94 12.46 -2.24
N LEU A 177 -30.94 11.58 -2.28
CA LEU A 177 -32.29 11.81 -1.76
C LEU A 177 -32.27 11.60 -0.25
N ILE A 178 -32.00 12.67 0.50
CA ILE A 178 -32.09 12.64 1.96
C ILE A 178 -33.56 12.55 2.37
N LYS A 179 -34.04 11.32 2.54
CA LYS A 179 -35.28 11.06 3.28
C LYS A 179 -34.93 10.99 4.76
N SER A 180 -35.10 12.10 5.47
CA SER A 180 -35.15 12.07 6.94
C SER A 180 -36.25 11.08 7.35
N PRO A 181 -35.96 9.99 8.08
CA PRO A 181 -37.01 9.11 8.54
C PRO A 181 -37.90 9.89 9.50
N ALA A 182 -39.21 9.75 9.36
CA ALA A 182 -40.19 10.19 10.36
C ALA A 182 -40.12 9.40 11.69
N GLN A 183 -38.97 8.82 12.05
CA GLN A 183 -38.76 8.02 13.25
C GLN A 183 -38.27 8.91 14.41
N ARG A 184 -39.12 9.03 15.43
CA ARG A 184 -39.11 9.98 16.55
C ARG A 184 -38.00 9.78 17.61
N ASN A 185 -36.79 9.40 17.25
CA ASN A 185 -35.68 9.37 18.21
C ASN A 185 -34.63 10.42 17.81
N ALA A 186 -34.73 11.60 18.42
CA ALA A 186 -34.11 12.88 18.04
C ALA A 186 -32.57 12.98 18.10
N ARG A 187 -31.83 11.86 18.00
CA ARG A 187 -30.36 11.83 18.17
C ARG A 187 -29.58 11.28 16.97
N THR A 188 -30.27 10.72 15.98
CA THR A 188 -29.62 10.15 14.79
C THR A 188 -30.37 10.58 13.54
N THR A 189 -29.68 11.28 12.65
CA THR A 189 -30.17 11.57 11.30
C THR A 189 -29.74 10.43 10.39
N VAL A 190 -30.68 9.82 9.69
CA VAL A 190 -30.38 8.76 8.73
C VAL A 190 -30.58 9.34 7.33
N SER A 191 -29.51 9.43 6.56
CA SER A 191 -29.50 9.91 5.18
C SER A 191 -29.35 8.71 4.26
N ALA A 192 -30.35 8.45 3.41
CA ALA A 192 -30.22 7.45 2.35
C ALA A 192 -29.70 8.12 1.07
N VAL A 193 -28.83 7.42 0.34
CA VAL A 193 -28.35 7.84 -0.98
C VAL A 193 -28.98 6.90 -2.01
N TYR A 194 -29.55 7.49 -3.06
CA TYR A 194 -30.21 6.75 -4.14
C TYR A 194 -29.47 6.99 -5.46
N GLU A 195 -29.36 5.93 -6.24
CA GLU A 195 -28.93 5.96 -7.63
C GLU A 195 -30.18 6.02 -8.50
N CYS A 196 -30.33 7.06 -9.31
CA CYS A 196 -31.47 7.17 -10.22
C CYS A 196 -30.98 7.01 -11.66
N ILE A 197 -31.49 5.99 -12.36
CA ILE A 197 -31.13 5.75 -13.76
C ILE A 197 -32.19 6.39 -14.64
N GLY A 198 -31.80 7.46 -15.33
CA GLY A 198 -32.63 8.07 -16.38
C GLY A 198 -32.51 7.26 -17.68
N TYR A 199 -33.57 6.55 -18.07
CA TYR A 199 -33.61 5.88 -19.37
C TYR A 199 -33.93 6.90 -20.46
N VAL A 200 -32.97 7.18 -21.35
CA VAL A 200 -33.28 7.80 -22.63
C VAL A 200 -33.63 6.68 -23.60
N GLN A 201 -34.91 6.46 -23.85
CA GLN A 201 -35.33 5.50 -24.86
C GLN A 201 -34.92 6.04 -26.24
N THR A 202 -33.77 5.60 -26.76
CA THR A 202 -33.38 5.80 -28.16
C THR A 202 -34.25 4.89 -29.03
N GLY A 203 -35.50 5.30 -29.25
CA GLY A 203 -36.51 4.53 -29.97
C GLY A 203 -37.64 5.37 -30.58
N CYS A 204 -37.57 6.71 -30.50
CA CYS A 204 -38.42 7.58 -31.31
C CYS A 204 -37.87 7.61 -32.74
N GLY A 205 -37.95 6.48 -33.44
CA GLY A 205 -37.69 6.42 -34.88
C GLY A 205 -38.67 7.35 -35.61
N GLU A 206 -38.24 7.94 -36.71
CA GLU A 206 -38.94 8.94 -37.53
C GLU A 206 -40.28 8.49 -38.15
N LEU A 207 -40.91 7.41 -37.67
CA LEU A 207 -42.13 6.87 -38.27
C LEU A 207 -43.36 7.21 -37.44
N ARG A 208 -44.02 8.27 -37.95
CA ARG A 208 -45.39 8.75 -37.70
C ARG A 208 -45.55 9.76 -36.56
N ARG A 209 -45.70 11.01 -37.02
CA ARG A 209 -46.42 12.11 -36.36
C ARG A 209 -47.83 11.65 -35.95
N VAL A 210 -47.96 11.04 -34.79
CA VAL A 210 -49.18 11.12 -34.00
C VAL A 210 -48.79 11.90 -32.76
N ALA A 211 -49.31 13.12 -32.66
CA ALA A 211 -49.16 13.94 -31.47
C ALA A 211 -49.84 13.23 -30.30
N GLY A 212 -49.05 12.77 -29.33
CA GLY A 212 -49.55 12.20 -28.08
C GLY A 212 -48.62 11.15 -27.50
N ASP A 213 -47.93 11.53 -26.42
CA ASP A 213 -47.26 10.65 -25.45
C ASP A 213 -45.94 9.98 -25.86
N CYS A 214 -44.89 10.77 -26.04
CA CYS A 214 -43.58 10.37 -25.49
C CYS A 214 -43.66 10.54 -23.96
N ARG A 215 -44.19 9.55 -23.25
CA ARG A 215 -44.11 9.54 -21.79
C ARG A 215 -42.70 9.13 -21.37
N TYR A 216 -42.02 10.04 -20.67
CA TYR A 216 -40.84 9.71 -19.86
C TYR A 216 -41.35 8.92 -18.65
N GLU A 217 -41.52 7.60 -18.77
CA GLU A 217 -41.93 6.79 -17.64
C GLU A 217 -40.71 6.38 -16.79
N THR A 218 -40.69 6.96 -15.58
CA THR A 218 -40.02 6.52 -14.34
C THR A 218 -38.50 6.61 -14.26
N GLU A 219 -38.00 7.53 -13.42
CA GLU A 219 -36.69 7.38 -12.77
C GLU A 219 -36.76 6.14 -11.87
N ASP A 220 -36.06 5.07 -12.25
CA ASP A 220 -35.85 3.94 -11.35
C ASP A 220 -34.71 4.33 -10.38
N CYS A 221 -35.10 4.74 -9.18
CA CYS A 221 -34.16 5.10 -8.12
C CYS A 221 -33.91 3.89 -7.21
N LYS A 222 -32.73 3.29 -7.34
CA LYS A 222 -32.26 2.20 -6.48
C LYS A 222 -31.60 2.75 -5.22
N TRP A 223 -31.89 2.14 -4.08
CA TRP A 223 -31.20 2.45 -2.83
C TRP A 223 -29.76 1.94 -2.91
N VAL A 224 -28.79 2.80 -2.59
CA VAL A 224 -27.35 2.47 -2.64
C VAL A 224 -26.81 2.21 -1.24
N ILE A 225 -26.95 3.20 -0.36
CA ILE A 225 -26.40 3.12 0.99
C ILE A 225 -27.15 4.05 1.93
N THR A 226 -27.13 3.69 3.22
CA THR A 226 -27.61 4.52 4.31
C THR A 226 -26.42 5.07 5.10
N ILE A 227 -26.36 6.39 5.22
CA ILE A 227 -25.41 7.12 6.06
C ILE A 227 -26.13 7.46 7.35
N MET A 228 -25.61 6.99 8.48
CA MET A 228 -26.14 7.33 9.81
C MET A 228 -25.27 8.42 10.42
N GLU A 229 -25.87 9.54 10.77
CA GLU A 229 -25.23 10.62 11.51
C GLU A 229 -25.79 10.66 12.92
N THR A 230 -24.92 10.59 13.93
CA THR A 230 -25.33 10.96 15.29
C THR A 230 -25.10 12.44 15.51
N ASP A 231 -26.14 13.15 15.98
CA ASP A 231 -26.02 14.56 16.30
C ASP A 231 -25.06 14.71 17.50
N ALA A 232 -23.84 15.15 17.21
CA ALA A 232 -22.75 15.11 18.15
C ALA A 232 -22.87 16.18 19.26
N THR A 233 -23.90 17.04 19.19
CA THR A 233 -24.13 18.17 20.08
C THR A 233 -24.59 17.79 21.50
N ASN A 234 -24.98 16.53 21.79
CA ASN A 234 -25.59 16.15 23.08
C ASN A 234 -25.12 14.82 23.72
N GLY A 235 -23.90 14.35 23.44
CA GLY A 235 -23.36 13.06 23.92
C GLY A 235 -22.96 12.96 25.40
N GLY A 236 -23.47 13.81 26.29
CA GLY A 236 -23.14 13.81 27.72
C GLY A 236 -24.17 13.07 28.58
N GLY A 237 -24.20 11.74 28.52
CA GLY A 237 -24.98 10.92 29.46
C GLY A 237 -24.13 10.54 30.67
N THR A 238 -24.31 11.22 31.80
CA THR A 238 -23.73 10.84 33.09
C THR A 238 -24.29 9.49 33.54
N GLY A 239 -23.40 8.55 33.89
CA GLY A 239 -23.77 7.25 34.42
C GLY A 239 -24.57 7.40 35.71
N THR A 240 -25.78 6.86 35.74
CA THR A 240 -26.59 6.77 36.94
C THR A 240 -26.09 5.63 37.84
N THR A 241 -25.85 5.98 39.09
CA THR A 241 -25.49 5.12 40.21
C THR A 241 -26.55 4.03 40.47
N PRO A 242 -26.18 2.85 41.01
CA PRO A 242 -27.12 1.78 41.32
C PRO A 242 -27.74 2.00 42.71
N GLY A 243 -29.07 2.02 42.78
CA GLY A 243 -29.78 1.88 44.07
C GLY A 243 -31.11 2.61 44.14
N SER A 244 -32.21 1.92 43.83
CA SER A 244 -33.38 1.89 44.72
C SER A 244 -34.36 0.81 44.28
N THR A 245 -34.73 0.01 45.27
CA THR A 245 -35.79 -0.99 45.29
C THR A 245 -37.17 -0.35 45.17
N LEU A 246 -38.09 -0.95 44.40
CA LEU A 246 -39.50 -1.31 44.74
C LEU A 246 -40.29 -1.76 43.48
N PRO A 247 -41.46 -2.43 43.60
CA PRO A 247 -41.76 -3.66 42.84
C PRO A 247 -42.94 -3.56 41.86
N GLY A 248 -43.02 -4.52 40.94
CA GLY A 248 -44.29 -5.12 40.50
C GLY A 248 -44.70 -4.94 39.03
N GLY A 249 -45.11 -6.06 38.42
CA GLY A 249 -45.85 -6.18 37.14
C GLY A 249 -44.92 -6.38 35.94
N GLY A 250 -44.88 -7.50 35.21
CA GLY A 250 -45.96 -8.40 34.83
C GLY A 250 -46.30 -8.14 33.35
N GLY A 251 -45.98 -9.08 32.46
CA GLY A 251 -46.46 -9.08 31.07
C GLY A 251 -45.37 -9.26 30.02
N GLY A 252 -45.27 -10.48 29.48
CA GLY A 252 -44.39 -10.77 28.36
C GLY A 252 -44.93 -10.31 27.01
N SER A 253 -44.03 -10.08 26.07
CA SER A 253 -44.24 -10.27 24.64
C SER A 253 -42.88 -10.39 23.96
N GLY A 254 -42.64 -11.53 23.31
CA GLY A 254 -41.45 -11.77 22.52
C GLY A 254 -41.37 -10.79 21.35
N GLY A 255 -40.37 -9.91 21.38
CA GLY A 255 -40.00 -9.06 20.26
C GLY A 255 -38.78 -9.66 19.56
N SER A 256 -38.97 -10.00 18.29
CA SER A 256 -37.91 -10.41 17.36
C SER A 256 -36.77 -9.40 17.38
N GLY A 257 -35.56 -9.86 17.70
CA GLY A 257 -34.36 -9.02 17.80
C GLY A 257 -34.09 -8.33 16.47
N GLY A 258 -34.18 -6.99 16.46
CA GLY A 258 -33.68 -6.17 15.38
C GLY A 258 -32.16 -6.27 15.34
N GLY A 259 -31.62 -6.75 14.22
CA GLY A 259 -30.18 -6.71 13.97
C GLY A 259 -29.70 -5.27 14.01
N GLY A 260 -28.81 -4.95 14.95
CA GLY A 260 -28.12 -3.66 14.97
C GLY A 260 -27.30 -3.54 13.68
N SER A 261 -27.65 -2.58 12.82
CA SER A 261 -26.87 -2.24 11.64
C SER A 261 -25.54 -1.64 12.09
N THR A 262 -24.47 -2.43 12.02
CA THR A 262 -23.10 -1.96 12.24
C THR A 262 -22.61 -1.24 10.98
N VAL A 263 -22.08 -0.03 11.14
CA VAL A 263 -21.45 0.72 10.04
C VAL A 263 -20.15 0.02 9.64
N PRO A 264 -19.81 -0.10 8.34
CA PRO A 264 -18.48 -0.56 7.91
C PRO A 264 -17.40 0.22 8.62
N SER A 265 -16.50 -0.50 9.29
CA SER A 265 -15.25 0.10 9.73
C SER A 265 -14.29 0.15 8.54
N PRO A 266 -13.58 1.27 8.29
CA PRO A 266 -12.45 1.31 7.35
C PRO A 266 -11.34 0.31 7.66
N TRP A 267 -11.40 -0.29 8.85
CA TRP A 267 -10.40 -1.16 9.45
C TRP A 267 -10.87 -2.62 9.52
N LEU A 268 -11.98 -2.96 8.86
CA LEU A 268 -12.46 -4.32 8.67
C LEU A 268 -12.33 -4.69 7.18
N ASP A 269 -11.32 -5.51 6.90
CA ASP A 269 -11.05 -6.35 5.71
C ASP A 269 -11.39 -5.80 4.29
N PRO A 270 -10.37 -5.38 3.50
CA PRO A 270 -10.50 -5.13 2.07
C PRO A 270 -9.89 -6.27 1.24
N HIS A 271 -10.72 -7.21 0.78
CA HIS A 271 -10.37 -8.17 -0.27
C HIS A 271 -10.80 -7.66 -1.67
N LEU A 272 -9.85 -7.68 -2.63
CA LEU A 272 -9.96 -7.58 -4.12
C LEU A 272 -9.87 -6.16 -4.78
N PRO A 273 -9.58 -6.05 -6.10
CA PRO A 273 -8.30 -5.62 -6.69
C PRO A 273 -8.33 -4.18 -7.24
N ILE A 274 -7.14 -3.56 -7.37
CA ILE A 274 -6.97 -2.10 -7.49
C ILE A 274 -6.41 -1.64 -8.86
N GLY A 275 -7.09 -0.70 -9.52
CA GLY A 275 -6.68 0.04 -10.73
C GLY A 275 -5.60 1.14 -10.51
N PRO A 276 -5.25 1.97 -11.51
CA PRO A 276 -4.00 2.73 -11.56
C PRO A 276 -3.99 4.02 -10.72
N GLN A 277 -2.89 4.27 -10.00
CA GLN A 277 -2.61 5.51 -9.27
C GLN A 277 -1.74 6.48 -10.08
N PRO A 278 -1.91 7.82 -9.95
CA PRO A 278 -0.95 8.84 -10.38
C PRO A 278 0.22 8.99 -9.37
N PRO A 279 1.34 9.69 -9.71
CA PRO A 279 2.63 9.47 -9.05
C PRO A 279 2.68 9.98 -7.60
N PRO A 280 3.44 9.32 -6.71
CA PRO A 280 3.52 9.69 -5.29
C PRO A 280 4.51 10.84 -5.04
N VAL A 281 4.09 11.75 -4.17
CA VAL A 281 4.95 12.70 -3.47
C VAL A 281 5.34 12.07 -2.13
N TYR A 282 6.64 12.02 -1.85
CA TYR A 282 7.25 11.55 -0.61
C TYR A 282 6.49 11.99 0.66
N MET A 283 6.05 11.01 1.46
CA MET A 283 5.83 11.16 2.90
C MET A 283 6.70 10.11 3.60
N ASP A 284 7.49 10.55 4.57
CA ASP A 284 8.24 9.69 5.49
C ASP A 284 7.28 8.85 6.38
N PRO A 285 7.76 7.77 7.00
CA PRO A 285 6.91 6.78 7.70
C PRO A 285 6.05 7.36 8.84
N PRO A 286 4.95 6.67 9.20
CA PRO A 286 4.04 7.12 10.25
C PRO A 286 4.71 7.11 11.63
N VAL A 287 4.07 7.86 12.49
CA VAL A 287 4.55 8.37 13.77
C VAL A 287 3.86 7.58 14.85
N THR A 288 4.65 7.12 15.81
CA THR A 288 4.23 6.45 17.03
C THR A 288 3.00 7.14 17.68
N PRO A 289 1.97 6.38 18.08
CA PRO A 289 0.89 6.94 18.90
C PRO A 289 1.45 7.24 20.30
N ILE A 290 1.50 8.51 20.67
CA ILE A 290 1.69 8.91 22.06
C ILE A 290 0.38 8.61 22.80
N LEU A 291 0.39 7.67 23.75
CA LEU A 291 -0.67 7.51 24.74
C LEU A 291 -0.21 7.88 26.15
N PRO A 292 -1.11 8.48 26.95
CA PRO A 292 -0.80 8.99 28.27
C PRO A 292 -0.76 7.87 29.32
N GLY A 293 0.21 8.01 30.24
CA GLY A 293 0.07 7.72 31.68
C GLY A 293 -0.55 6.38 32.10
N SER A 294 0.34 5.44 32.43
CA SER A 294 0.18 4.30 33.35
C SER A 294 -1.13 4.20 34.16
N GLY A 295 -1.92 3.16 33.90
CA GLY A 295 -3.00 2.75 34.81
C GLY A 295 -4.07 1.83 34.22
N GLY A 296 -3.71 0.60 33.83
CA GLY A 296 -4.68 -0.47 33.58
C GLY A 296 -4.31 -1.39 32.41
N GLU A 297 -3.81 -2.59 32.73
CA GLU A 297 -3.55 -3.67 31.77
C GLU A 297 -4.88 -4.16 31.15
N PHE A 298 -5.31 -3.57 30.03
CA PHE A 298 -6.33 -4.16 29.18
C PHE A 298 -5.67 -4.83 27.98
N LEU A 299 -5.56 -6.16 28.07
CA LEU A 299 -5.07 -7.09 27.05
C LEU A 299 -5.97 -7.08 25.81
N LEU A 300 -5.84 -6.06 24.97
CA LEU A 300 -6.56 -5.98 23.70
C LEU A 300 -5.81 -6.81 22.65
N LYS A 301 -6.39 -7.96 22.29
CA LYS A 301 -6.00 -8.79 21.15
C LYS A 301 -6.84 -8.46 19.91
N ASP A 302 -6.28 -8.58 18.72
CA ASP A 302 -7.06 -8.57 17.49
C ASP A 302 -7.74 -9.94 17.24
N GLU A 303 -8.46 -10.06 16.12
CA GLU A 303 -9.15 -11.29 15.71
C GLU A 303 -8.23 -12.49 15.46
N ASN A 304 -6.94 -12.23 15.23
CA ASN A 304 -5.91 -13.25 14.97
C ASN A 304 -5.12 -13.61 16.23
N GLY A 305 -5.44 -12.97 17.37
CA GLY A 305 -4.82 -13.21 18.66
C GLY A 305 -3.56 -12.38 18.92
N TYR A 306 -3.24 -11.38 18.09
CA TYR A 306 -2.08 -10.51 18.28
C TYR A 306 -2.36 -9.42 19.30
N TYR A 307 -1.43 -9.20 20.21
CA TYR A 307 -1.53 -8.21 21.27
C TYR A 307 -0.89 -6.90 20.82
N TYR A 308 -1.68 -5.83 20.72
CA TYR A 308 -1.17 -4.51 20.29
C TYR A 308 -0.04 -3.97 21.18
N GLU A 309 -0.05 -4.28 22.47
CA GLU A 309 1.03 -3.88 23.39
C GLU A 309 2.40 -4.49 22.99
N ARG A 310 2.40 -5.69 22.37
CA ARG A 310 3.62 -6.33 21.87
C ARG A 310 4.19 -5.60 20.66
N LEU A 311 3.35 -4.97 19.85
CA LEU A 311 3.81 -4.14 18.72
C LEU A 311 4.58 -2.93 19.23
N ASN A 312 4.05 -2.22 20.24
CA ASN A 312 4.72 -1.07 20.85
C ASN A 312 6.04 -1.48 21.53
N GLU A 313 6.00 -2.56 22.34
CA GLU A 313 7.22 -3.09 22.99
C GLU A 313 8.28 -3.49 21.96
N LEU A 314 7.86 -4.08 20.83
CA LEU A 314 8.77 -4.46 19.76
C LEU A 314 9.32 -3.25 19.02
N GLU A 315 8.50 -2.24 18.75
CA GLU A 315 8.93 -1.00 18.11
C GLU A 315 9.95 -0.25 18.98
N GLU A 316 9.71 -0.12 20.29
CA GLU A 316 10.69 0.43 21.23
C GLU A 316 11.99 -0.36 21.22
N ALA A 317 11.90 -1.70 21.22
CA ALA A 317 13.07 -2.55 21.20
C ALA A 317 13.83 -2.48 19.86
N LEU A 318 13.14 -2.38 18.72
CA LEU A 318 13.75 -2.19 17.39
C LEU A 318 14.37 -0.79 17.24
N ASN A 319 13.80 0.24 17.87
CA ASN A 319 14.39 1.58 17.90
C ASN A 319 15.68 1.59 18.74
N ALA A 320 15.77 0.76 19.77
CA ALA A 320 17.00 0.58 20.55
C ALA A 320 18.04 -0.31 19.82
N ASP A 321 17.58 -1.34 19.12
CA ASP A 321 18.40 -2.24 18.31
C ASP A 321 17.65 -2.70 17.06
N ALA A 322 17.97 -2.07 15.91
CA ALA A 322 17.34 -2.38 14.63
C ALA A 322 17.64 -3.81 14.13
N THR A 323 18.58 -4.52 14.76
CA THR A 323 18.97 -5.89 14.41
C THR A 323 18.33 -6.96 15.29
N LEU A 324 17.56 -6.55 16.30
CA LEU A 324 16.94 -7.42 17.30
C LEU A 324 16.16 -8.61 16.74
N LEU A 325 15.57 -8.47 15.56
CA LEU A 325 14.75 -9.51 14.91
C LEU A 325 15.53 -10.44 13.96
N LEU A 326 16.84 -10.23 13.83
CA LEU A 326 17.72 -11.06 13.02
C LEU A 326 18.41 -12.08 13.91
N ALA A 327 18.43 -13.35 13.47
CA ALA A 327 19.25 -14.34 14.14
C ALA A 327 20.76 -14.09 13.88
N CYS A 328 21.62 -14.61 14.74
CA CYS A 328 23.05 -14.30 14.71
C CYS A 328 23.75 -14.59 13.36
N PRO A 329 23.47 -15.69 12.64
CA PRO A 329 23.99 -15.91 11.29
C PRO A 329 23.57 -14.79 10.32
N GLU A 330 22.30 -14.40 10.33
CA GLU A 330 21.71 -13.31 9.54
C GLU A 330 22.37 -11.97 9.89
N LEU A 331 22.68 -11.72 11.16
CA LEU A 331 23.40 -10.52 11.58
C LEU A 331 24.82 -10.45 11.00
N GLN A 332 25.54 -11.58 10.93
CA GLN A 332 26.84 -11.61 10.27
C GLN A 332 26.72 -11.32 8.76
N HIS A 333 25.66 -11.84 8.12
CA HIS A 333 25.38 -11.55 6.72
C HIS A 333 25.06 -10.06 6.49
N VAL A 334 24.26 -9.42 7.36
CA VAL A 334 24.01 -7.98 7.28
C VAL A 334 25.28 -7.18 7.57
N LYS A 335 26.15 -7.60 8.48
CA LYS A 335 27.44 -6.92 8.69
C LYS A 335 28.35 -7.02 7.47
N GLN A 336 28.37 -8.15 6.79
CA GLN A 336 29.22 -8.39 5.63
C GLN A 336 28.68 -7.76 4.34
N HIS A 337 27.36 -7.82 4.12
CA HIS A 337 26.69 -7.44 2.87
C HIS A 337 25.70 -6.29 3.03
N GLY A 338 25.60 -5.69 4.22
CA GLY A 338 24.73 -4.56 4.52
C GLY A 338 24.87 -3.39 3.54
N PRO A 339 26.09 -2.95 3.17
CA PRO A 339 26.25 -1.91 2.16
C PRO A 339 25.64 -2.28 0.79
N PHE A 340 25.71 -3.56 0.40
CA PHE A 340 25.09 -4.04 -0.84
C PHE A 340 23.55 -3.99 -0.73
N PHE A 341 22.98 -4.48 0.36
CA PHE A 341 21.52 -4.43 0.57
C PHE A 341 21.00 -3.00 0.71
N GLN A 342 21.75 -2.10 1.36
CA GLN A 342 21.41 -0.69 1.44
C GLN A 342 21.36 -0.06 0.05
N GLN A 343 22.33 -0.36 -0.82
CA GLN A 343 22.31 0.11 -2.20
C GLN A 343 21.08 -0.38 -2.97
N LEU A 344 20.63 -1.62 -2.75
CA LEU A 344 19.39 -2.12 -3.37
C LEU A 344 18.14 -1.49 -2.76
N TYR A 345 18.14 -1.20 -1.47
CA TYR A 345 17.05 -0.53 -0.78
C TYR A 345 16.84 0.90 -1.30
N GLU A 346 17.94 1.64 -1.44
CA GLU A 346 17.95 3.03 -1.92
C GLU A 346 17.91 3.14 -3.45
N PHE A 347 18.08 2.02 -4.17
CA PHE A 347 18.18 2.03 -5.63
C PHE A 347 16.95 2.69 -6.27
N GLN A 348 17.23 3.60 -7.19
CA GLN A 348 16.25 4.23 -8.06
C GLN A 348 16.58 3.90 -9.52
N PRO A 349 15.60 3.52 -10.35
CA PRO A 349 15.76 3.34 -11.78
C PRO A 349 16.37 4.56 -12.47
N MET A 350 17.12 4.32 -13.54
CA MET A 350 17.70 5.41 -14.34
C MET A 350 16.60 6.33 -14.91
N ILE A 351 16.90 7.63 -15.05
CA ILE A 351 15.91 8.62 -15.52
C ILE A 351 15.27 8.26 -16.86
N GLN A 352 16.03 7.64 -17.77
CA GLN A 352 15.51 7.16 -19.06
C GLN A 352 14.45 6.05 -18.90
N VAL A 353 14.62 5.17 -17.90
CA VAL A 353 13.66 4.11 -17.57
C VAL A 353 12.42 4.73 -16.94
N ILE A 354 12.58 5.71 -16.04
CA ILE A 354 11.45 6.46 -15.46
C ILE A 354 10.63 7.15 -16.56
N ASN A 355 11.30 7.84 -17.49
CA ASN A 355 10.64 8.50 -18.62
C ASN A 355 9.89 7.52 -19.51
N ARG A 356 10.49 6.35 -19.79
CA ARG A 356 9.85 5.26 -20.54
C ARG A 356 8.58 4.78 -19.84
N VAL A 357 8.66 4.44 -18.55
CA VAL A 357 7.51 3.98 -17.77
C VAL A 357 6.39 5.03 -17.75
N ASN A 358 6.73 6.31 -17.59
CA ASN A 358 5.74 7.40 -17.66
C ASN A 358 5.07 7.50 -19.04
N SER A 359 5.82 7.28 -20.13
CA SER A 359 5.26 7.27 -21.49
C SER A 359 4.36 6.06 -21.74
N LEU A 360 4.76 4.88 -21.27
CA LEU A 360 3.92 3.69 -21.30
C LEU A 360 2.65 3.90 -20.49
N HIS A 361 2.76 4.52 -19.31
CA HIS A 361 1.61 4.81 -18.46
C HIS A 361 0.61 5.73 -19.15
N ALA A 362 1.10 6.84 -19.73
CA ALA A 362 0.28 7.81 -20.45
C ALA A 362 -0.42 7.20 -21.68
N THR A 363 0.19 6.20 -22.32
CA THR A 363 -0.31 5.61 -23.57
C THR A 363 -1.22 4.41 -23.33
N TYR A 364 -0.85 3.54 -22.39
CA TYR A 364 -1.42 2.20 -22.22
C TYR A 364 -2.02 1.96 -20.82
N GLY A 365 -1.95 2.94 -19.92
CA GLY A 365 -2.56 2.87 -18.59
C GLY A 365 -1.62 2.34 -17.52
N THR A 366 -2.01 1.32 -16.76
CA THR A 366 -1.42 0.91 -15.47
C THR A 366 0.04 0.41 -15.55
N PHE A 367 1.01 1.27 -15.82
CA PHE A 367 2.45 1.00 -15.66
C PHE A 367 3.00 1.84 -14.50
N ALA A 368 3.58 1.21 -13.49
CA ALA A 368 4.18 1.91 -12.36
C ALA A 368 5.27 1.06 -11.69
N PHE A 369 6.29 1.70 -11.16
CA PHE A 369 7.26 1.01 -10.30
C PHE A 369 6.63 0.61 -8.97
N GLN A 370 7.09 -0.51 -8.42
CA GLN A 370 6.78 -0.94 -7.06
C GLN A 370 8.03 -0.77 -6.19
N TYR A 371 8.19 0.42 -5.60
CA TYR A 371 9.35 0.72 -4.77
C TYR A 371 9.25 0.09 -3.38
N LEU A 372 10.40 -0.31 -2.81
CA LEU A 372 10.50 -0.79 -1.43
C LEU A 372 9.94 0.20 -0.41
N THR A 373 10.20 1.49 -0.62
CA THR A 373 9.76 2.60 0.24
C THR A 373 8.24 2.83 0.23
N GLN A 374 7.53 2.29 -0.76
CA GLN A 374 6.07 2.42 -0.90
C GLN A 374 5.32 1.24 -0.31
N THR A 375 6.03 0.24 0.23
CA THR A 375 5.40 -0.90 0.88
C THR A 375 5.22 -0.67 2.36
N HIS A 376 4.07 -1.09 2.88
CA HIS A 376 3.76 -1.09 4.30
C HIS A 376 4.25 -2.36 5.02
N SER A 377 4.93 -3.28 4.33
CA SER A 377 5.59 -4.40 5.01
C SER A 377 6.69 -3.85 5.92
N LEU A 378 6.77 -4.33 7.17
CA LEU A 378 7.91 -4.04 8.05
C LEU A 378 9.09 -4.97 7.77
N VAL A 379 8.85 -6.04 7.00
CA VAL A 379 9.85 -7.07 6.75
C VAL A 379 10.36 -6.97 5.32
N ALA A 380 11.69 -6.97 5.22
CA ALA A 380 12.40 -7.14 3.98
C ALA A 380 13.07 -8.51 3.94
N ASN A 381 13.13 -9.07 2.73
CA ASN A 381 13.96 -10.19 2.38
C ASN A 381 15.21 -9.67 1.70
N SER A 382 16.35 -9.87 2.35
CA SER A 382 17.68 -9.58 1.82
C SER A 382 18.35 -10.90 1.50
N ASP A 383 18.66 -11.15 0.23
CA ASP A 383 19.32 -12.40 -0.19
C ASP A 383 20.46 -12.13 -1.19
N MET A 384 21.51 -12.95 -1.14
CA MET A 384 22.61 -12.94 -2.09
C MET A 384 23.19 -14.35 -2.24
N PHE A 385 23.34 -14.79 -3.49
CA PHE A 385 23.81 -16.12 -3.87
C PHE A 385 25.03 -15.97 -4.79
N PRO A 386 26.26 -16.08 -4.27
CA PRO A 386 27.47 -15.92 -5.07
C PRO A 386 28.09 -17.26 -5.52
N ILE A 387 28.75 -17.22 -6.67
CA ILE A 387 29.69 -18.26 -7.11
C ILE A 387 31.04 -17.63 -7.38
N LYS A 388 32.10 -18.35 -7.04
CA LYS A 388 33.49 -18.00 -7.39
C LYS A 388 33.87 -18.73 -8.66
N ILE A 389 34.45 -18.01 -9.60
CA ILE A 389 34.88 -18.48 -10.91
C ILE A 389 36.41 -18.30 -10.97
N THR A 390 37.15 -19.40 -10.93
CA THR A 390 38.62 -19.38 -11.05
C THR A 390 39.08 -19.56 -12.49
N THR A 391 38.20 -20.02 -13.38
CA THR A 391 38.45 -20.11 -14.83
C THR A 391 37.16 -19.80 -15.57
N MET A 392 37.19 -18.81 -16.46
CA MET A 392 36.02 -18.44 -17.25
C MET A 392 35.64 -19.56 -18.23
N PRO A 393 34.34 -19.78 -18.46
CA PRO A 393 33.89 -20.78 -19.44
C PRO A 393 34.18 -20.34 -20.87
N GLU A 394 34.11 -21.27 -21.82
CA GLU A 394 34.02 -20.98 -23.25
C GLU A 394 32.55 -20.89 -23.68
N ILE A 395 32.15 -19.75 -24.24
CA ILE A 395 30.84 -19.55 -24.86
C ILE A 395 31.08 -19.44 -26.36
N ASN A 396 30.44 -20.30 -27.16
CA ASN A 396 30.69 -20.38 -28.61
C ASN A 396 32.18 -20.57 -28.98
N LYS A 397 32.90 -21.40 -28.19
CA LYS A 397 34.35 -21.67 -28.34
C LYS A 397 35.27 -20.46 -28.10
N VAL A 398 34.75 -19.38 -27.49
CA VAL A 398 35.53 -18.22 -27.08
C VAL A 398 35.47 -18.10 -25.56
N THR A 399 36.62 -17.94 -24.91
CA THR A 399 36.66 -17.71 -23.46
C THR A 399 35.85 -16.46 -23.11
N ALA A 400 34.87 -16.61 -22.24
CA ALA A 400 33.99 -15.54 -21.82
C ALA A 400 34.74 -14.50 -20.98
N THR A 401 34.31 -13.24 -21.07
CA THR A 401 34.65 -12.18 -20.13
C THR A 401 33.56 -12.08 -19.06
N ASN A 402 33.78 -11.29 -18.01
CA ASN A 402 32.75 -10.98 -17.03
C ASN A 402 31.47 -10.43 -17.70
N GLU A 403 31.64 -9.51 -18.65
CA GLU A 403 30.56 -8.91 -19.43
C GLU A 403 29.81 -9.92 -20.30
N THR A 404 30.53 -10.72 -21.11
CA THR A 404 29.86 -11.67 -22.01
C THR A 404 29.24 -12.84 -21.26
N LEU A 405 29.78 -13.22 -20.10
CA LEU A 405 29.18 -14.20 -19.21
C LEU A 405 27.88 -13.67 -18.58
N LEU A 406 27.88 -12.43 -18.12
CA LEU A 406 26.68 -11.78 -17.57
C LEU A 406 25.59 -11.67 -18.64
N GLU A 407 25.95 -11.27 -19.87
CA GLU A 407 25.01 -11.13 -20.99
C GLU A 407 24.40 -12.46 -21.38
N TYR A 408 25.24 -13.50 -21.46
CA TYR A 408 24.77 -14.85 -21.68
C TYR A 408 23.77 -15.27 -20.60
N PHE A 409 24.08 -15.03 -19.32
CA PHE A 409 23.15 -15.34 -18.23
C PHE A 409 21.80 -14.63 -18.40
N ARG A 410 21.79 -13.34 -18.73
CA ARG A 410 20.54 -12.57 -18.90
C ARG A 410 19.66 -13.16 -20.00
N LEU A 411 20.22 -13.39 -21.18
CA LEU A 411 19.48 -13.90 -22.33
C LEU A 411 19.06 -15.37 -22.16
N HIS A 412 19.79 -16.13 -21.33
CA HIS A 412 19.60 -17.56 -21.10
C HIS A 412 19.11 -17.90 -19.69
N ILE A 413 18.54 -16.94 -18.94
CA ILE A 413 18.17 -17.16 -17.53
C ILE A 413 17.27 -18.38 -17.33
N ASN A 414 16.38 -18.66 -18.30
CA ASN A 414 15.48 -19.80 -18.28
C ASN A 414 16.19 -21.16 -18.37
N ASP A 415 17.36 -21.23 -19.00
CA ASP A 415 18.14 -22.46 -19.14
C ASP A 415 18.65 -22.97 -17.79
N PHE A 416 18.69 -22.08 -16.78
CA PHE A 416 19.13 -22.39 -15.43
C PHE A 416 17.97 -22.65 -14.46
N ILE A 417 16.71 -22.53 -14.89
CA ILE A 417 15.55 -22.78 -14.03
C ILE A 417 15.24 -24.28 -13.99
N GLN A 418 15.18 -24.87 -12.79
CA GLN A 418 14.90 -26.30 -12.63
C GLN A 418 13.48 -26.71 -13.04
N ARG A 419 12.51 -25.81 -12.92
CA ARG A 419 11.08 -26.05 -13.21
C ARG A 419 10.50 -24.94 -14.09
N PRO A 420 10.89 -24.86 -15.38
CA PRO A 420 10.53 -23.75 -16.27
C PRO A 420 9.02 -23.68 -16.58
N SER A 421 8.30 -24.79 -16.38
CA SER A 421 6.82 -24.84 -16.47
C SER A 421 6.11 -24.14 -15.31
N ILE A 422 6.82 -23.84 -14.22
CA ILE A 422 6.27 -23.14 -13.05
C ILE A 422 6.77 -21.69 -13.03
N VAL A 423 8.07 -21.47 -13.30
CA VAL A 423 8.65 -20.13 -13.35
C VAL A 423 9.44 -19.95 -14.63
N ASN A 424 9.17 -18.91 -15.41
CA ASN A 424 10.00 -18.51 -16.53
C ASN A 424 9.91 -17.00 -16.80
N PHE A 425 10.92 -16.49 -17.49
CA PHE A 425 11.06 -15.09 -17.87
C PHE A 425 10.85 -14.95 -19.37
N SER A 426 10.00 -14.02 -19.79
CA SER A 426 9.79 -13.72 -21.21
C SER A 426 9.74 -12.21 -21.43
N PRO A 427 10.11 -11.71 -22.62
CA PRO A 427 9.84 -10.33 -22.99
C PRO A 427 8.35 -10.01 -22.79
N TYR A 428 8.05 -8.79 -22.35
CA TYR A 428 6.66 -8.36 -22.21
C TYR A 428 6.06 -8.03 -23.59
N VAL A 429 5.08 -8.83 -24.03
CA VAL A 429 4.41 -8.68 -25.34
C VAL A 429 2.89 -8.56 -25.16
N HIS A 430 2.46 -7.56 -24.38
CA HIS A 430 1.07 -7.40 -23.97
C HIS A 430 0.64 -5.93 -23.98
N ASN A 431 -0.67 -5.69 -24.06
CA ASN A 431 -1.27 -4.36 -23.91
C ASN A 431 -0.68 -3.29 -24.86
N GLY A 432 -0.33 -3.69 -26.09
CA GLY A 432 0.25 -2.80 -27.10
C GLY A 432 1.75 -2.53 -26.94
N VAL A 433 2.41 -3.17 -25.98
CA VAL A 433 3.86 -3.11 -25.75
C VAL A 433 4.47 -4.44 -26.21
N ASP A 434 5.54 -4.36 -27.00
CA ASP A 434 6.36 -5.50 -27.41
C ASP A 434 7.83 -5.19 -27.15
N ASP A 435 8.35 -5.73 -26.06
CA ASP A 435 9.73 -5.56 -25.63
C ASP A 435 10.65 -6.68 -26.12
N THR A 436 10.21 -7.52 -27.07
CA THR A 436 11.03 -8.63 -27.60
C THR A 436 12.35 -8.13 -28.16
N GLN A 437 12.34 -7.08 -28.98
CA GLN A 437 13.57 -6.54 -29.56
C GLN A 437 14.43 -5.84 -28.51
N LEU A 438 13.80 -5.14 -27.55
CA LEU A 438 14.51 -4.41 -26.52
C LEU A 438 15.20 -5.37 -25.55
N TRP A 439 14.51 -6.43 -25.12
CA TRP A 439 15.07 -7.49 -24.30
C TRP A 439 16.21 -8.23 -25.00
N ASN A 440 16.08 -8.54 -26.28
CA ASN A 440 17.14 -9.25 -27.01
C ASN A 440 18.29 -8.33 -27.49
N ALA A 441 18.23 -7.03 -27.24
CA ALA A 441 19.30 -6.10 -27.56
C ALA A 441 20.49 -6.28 -26.59
N PRO A 442 21.72 -5.88 -26.99
CA PRO A 442 22.85 -5.81 -26.07
C PRO A 442 22.57 -4.94 -24.85
N TYR A 443 23.23 -5.19 -23.73
CA TYR A 443 23.02 -4.51 -22.45
C TYR A 443 22.80 -3.00 -22.50
N GLU A 444 23.64 -2.27 -23.24
CA GLU A 444 23.56 -0.82 -23.29
C GLU A 444 22.24 -0.34 -23.90
N ASN A 445 21.58 -1.22 -24.65
CA ASN A 445 20.35 -0.98 -25.37
C ASN A 445 19.15 -1.75 -24.79
N SER A 446 19.33 -2.72 -23.87
CA SER A 446 18.22 -3.44 -23.23
C SER A 446 17.63 -2.71 -22.02
N ILE A 447 18.32 -1.67 -21.52
CA ILE A 447 17.84 -0.85 -20.40
C ILE A 447 16.42 -0.34 -20.69
N GLY A 448 15.53 -0.62 -19.75
CA GLY A 448 14.12 -0.32 -19.83
C GLY A 448 13.27 -1.49 -20.29
N ALA A 449 13.82 -2.61 -20.79
CA ALA A 449 13.03 -3.79 -21.19
C ALA A 449 12.15 -4.31 -20.04
N LEU A 450 10.85 -4.46 -20.32
CA LEU A 450 9.90 -5.14 -19.47
C LEU A 450 9.99 -6.65 -19.70
N VAL A 451 10.03 -7.39 -18.59
CA VAL A 451 10.11 -8.83 -18.56
C VAL A 451 8.93 -9.36 -17.74
N HIS A 452 8.07 -10.12 -18.39
CA HIS A 452 7.02 -10.88 -17.73
C HIS A 452 7.63 -12.12 -17.08
N ILE A 453 7.19 -12.41 -15.86
CA ILE A 453 7.57 -13.57 -15.08
C ILE A 453 6.30 -14.39 -14.92
N ASN A 454 6.21 -15.50 -15.66
CA ASN A 454 5.16 -16.48 -15.44
C ASN A 454 5.47 -17.22 -14.14
N MET A 455 4.61 -17.12 -13.14
CA MET A 455 4.74 -17.78 -11.84
C MET A 455 3.35 -17.92 -11.18
N PRO A 456 3.15 -18.67 -10.07
CA PRO A 456 1.82 -18.87 -9.51
C PRO A 456 1.00 -17.59 -9.26
N LEU A 457 1.69 -16.47 -9.01
CA LEU A 457 1.15 -15.12 -9.10
C LEU A 457 2.05 -14.32 -10.05
N ASP A 458 1.69 -14.28 -11.33
CA ASP A 458 2.46 -13.62 -12.38
C ASP A 458 2.92 -12.21 -11.97
N GLY A 459 4.05 -11.78 -12.53
CA GLY A 459 4.62 -10.49 -12.21
C GLY A 459 5.43 -9.91 -13.35
N THR A 460 5.54 -8.59 -13.40
CA THR A 460 6.45 -7.92 -14.33
C THR A 460 7.62 -7.31 -13.57
N VAL A 461 8.80 -7.34 -14.18
CA VAL A 461 9.96 -6.52 -13.79
C VAL A 461 10.44 -5.68 -14.97
N ILE A 462 11.24 -4.66 -14.69
CA ILE A 462 11.90 -3.84 -15.71
C ILE A 462 13.41 -3.75 -15.48
N GLU A 463 14.20 -3.90 -16.55
CA GLU A 463 15.64 -3.66 -16.50
C GLU A 463 15.92 -2.17 -16.24
N SER A 464 16.25 -1.85 -14.99
CA SER A 464 16.24 -0.48 -14.46
C SER A 464 17.60 0.19 -14.45
N SER A 465 18.67 -0.58 -14.59
CA SER A 465 20.02 -0.09 -14.77
C SER A 465 20.93 -1.17 -15.35
N TYR A 466 21.96 -0.71 -16.03
CA TYR A 466 23.18 -1.46 -16.32
C TYR A 466 24.37 -0.61 -15.88
N THR A 467 25.39 -1.22 -15.29
CA THR A 467 26.66 -0.57 -14.97
C THR A 467 27.78 -1.36 -15.63
N SER A 468 28.51 -0.69 -16.52
CA SER A 468 29.79 -1.15 -17.06
C SER A 468 30.92 -0.39 -16.34
N PRO A 469 32.02 -1.05 -15.94
CA PRO A 469 33.06 -0.44 -15.14
C PRO A 469 33.89 0.56 -15.97
N SER A 470 34.24 1.70 -15.36
CA SER A 470 35.16 2.68 -15.95
C SER A 470 36.65 2.43 -15.64
N THR A 471 36.96 1.48 -14.75
CA THR A 471 38.33 1.20 -14.28
C THR A 471 38.55 -0.30 -13.93
N ALA A 472 39.77 -0.66 -13.52
CA ALA A 472 40.35 -2.01 -13.45
C ALA A 472 39.56 -3.09 -12.67
N THR A 473 38.65 -2.73 -11.77
CA THR A 473 37.70 -3.68 -11.18
C THR A 473 36.58 -3.89 -12.19
N GLN A 474 36.68 -4.96 -12.98
CA GLN A 474 35.70 -5.37 -14.00
C GLN A 474 34.35 -5.76 -13.36
N HIS A 475 33.63 -4.78 -12.79
CA HIS A 475 32.34 -4.96 -12.15
C HIS A 475 31.22 -4.58 -13.11
N TYR A 476 30.54 -5.61 -13.60
CA TYR A 476 29.37 -5.49 -14.48
C TYR A 476 28.13 -5.89 -13.70
N GLN A 477 27.03 -5.16 -13.87
CA GLN A 477 25.77 -5.49 -13.21
C GLN A 477 24.56 -4.92 -13.95
N PHE A 478 23.44 -5.62 -13.88
CA PHE A 478 22.12 -5.09 -14.22
C PHE A 478 21.14 -5.30 -13.07
N THR A 479 20.13 -4.45 -12.99
CA THR A 479 19.12 -4.50 -11.91
C THR A 479 17.72 -4.57 -12.47
N PHE A 480 16.93 -5.53 -12.00
CA PHE A 480 15.49 -5.56 -12.15
C PHE A 480 14.80 -4.82 -11.01
N THR A 481 13.80 -4.02 -11.36
CA THR A 481 12.86 -3.42 -10.41
C THR A 481 11.47 -3.97 -10.70
N THR A 482 10.73 -4.31 -9.64
CA THR A 482 9.37 -4.83 -9.74
C THR A 482 8.40 -3.78 -10.27
N MET A 483 7.48 -4.22 -11.13
CA MET A 483 6.55 -3.36 -11.85
C MET A 483 5.10 -3.78 -11.64
N LYS A 484 4.23 -2.78 -11.49
CA LYS A 484 2.81 -2.91 -11.74
C LYS A 484 2.57 -2.72 -13.24
N THR A 485 1.88 -3.66 -13.89
CA THR A 485 1.49 -3.56 -15.32
C THR A 485 0.01 -3.86 -15.53
N PRO A 486 -0.58 -3.54 -16.70
CA PRO A 486 -1.97 -3.90 -16.96
C PRO A 486 -2.19 -5.41 -17.12
N LEU A 487 -1.15 -6.18 -17.45
CA LEU A 487 -1.23 -7.65 -17.54
C LEU A 487 -1.22 -8.28 -16.15
N ASP A 488 -0.17 -8.00 -15.37
CA ASP A 488 0.13 -8.75 -14.15
C ASP A 488 -0.46 -8.09 -12.89
N GLY A 489 -1.08 -6.91 -13.02
CA GLY A 489 -1.46 -6.12 -11.86
C GLY A 489 -0.21 -5.74 -11.07
N GLY A 490 -0.22 -5.90 -9.75
CA GLY A 490 0.95 -5.66 -8.90
C GLY A 490 1.74 -6.94 -8.65
N HIS A 491 3.06 -6.87 -8.83
CA HIS A 491 3.99 -7.93 -8.46
C HIS A 491 3.82 -8.30 -6.96
N PRO A 492 3.92 -9.59 -6.56
CA PRO A 492 3.69 -10.02 -5.16
C PRO A 492 4.63 -9.39 -4.13
N VAL A 493 5.81 -8.97 -4.60
CA VAL A 493 6.80 -8.21 -3.84
C VAL A 493 7.17 -6.93 -4.58
N SER A 494 7.54 -5.92 -3.82
CA SER A 494 8.18 -4.70 -4.29
C SER A 494 9.67 -4.79 -3.97
N GLY A 495 10.55 -4.55 -4.93
CA GLY A 495 11.95 -4.83 -4.71
C GLY A 495 12.86 -4.54 -5.89
N ASN A 496 14.15 -4.72 -5.61
CA ASN A 496 15.21 -4.63 -6.58
C ASN A 496 16.06 -5.90 -6.53
N ARG A 497 16.27 -6.54 -7.68
CA ARG A 497 17.14 -7.71 -7.82
C ARG A 497 18.25 -7.42 -8.80
N ARG A 498 19.48 -7.56 -8.33
CA ARG A 498 20.69 -7.27 -9.08
C ARG A 498 21.44 -8.55 -9.41
N PHE A 499 21.94 -8.59 -10.62
CA PHE A 499 22.76 -9.64 -11.18
C PHE A 499 24.08 -9.00 -11.57
N GLY A 500 25.19 -9.66 -11.27
CA GLY A 500 26.46 -9.08 -11.65
C GLY A 500 27.64 -10.00 -11.56
N THR A 501 28.75 -9.50 -12.07
CA THR A 501 30.05 -10.15 -12.06
C THR A 501 31.11 -9.17 -11.62
N TRP A 502 32.07 -9.59 -10.79
CA TRP A 502 33.24 -8.77 -10.47
C TRP A 502 34.52 -9.60 -10.41
N SER A 503 35.65 -8.98 -10.76
CA SER A 503 36.97 -9.56 -10.51
C SER A 503 37.53 -9.07 -9.18
N ASP A 504 38.17 -9.95 -8.40
CA ASP A 504 38.85 -9.58 -7.16
C ASP A 504 40.31 -9.12 -7.38
N GLY A 505 40.76 -9.02 -8.64
CA GLY A 505 42.12 -8.64 -8.99
C GLY A 505 43.18 -9.74 -8.77
N SER A 506 42.80 -10.88 -8.18
CA SER A 506 43.68 -12.05 -7.99
C SER A 506 43.65 -13.04 -9.16
N GLY A 507 42.88 -12.73 -10.21
CA GLY A 507 42.59 -13.63 -11.32
C GLY A 507 41.31 -14.45 -11.12
N SER A 508 40.68 -14.39 -9.95
CA SER A 508 39.34 -14.91 -9.76
C SER A 508 38.29 -13.86 -10.15
N SER A 509 37.14 -14.35 -10.61
CA SER A 509 35.92 -13.57 -10.76
C SER A 509 34.80 -14.18 -9.92
N TYR A 510 33.75 -13.43 -9.72
CA TYR A 510 32.55 -13.89 -9.03
C TYR A 510 31.35 -13.52 -9.86
N PHE A 511 30.32 -14.35 -9.82
CA PHE A 511 28.98 -14.03 -10.28
C PHE A 511 28.04 -14.06 -9.07
N TYR A 512 27.02 -13.20 -9.06
CA TYR A 512 26.04 -13.18 -7.99
C TYR A 512 24.63 -12.83 -8.49
N ILE A 513 23.65 -13.34 -7.77
CA ILE A 513 22.27 -12.86 -7.76
C ILE A 513 22.00 -12.32 -6.36
N GLY A 514 21.55 -11.09 -6.22
CA GLY A 514 21.16 -10.55 -4.92
C GLY A 514 19.92 -9.67 -4.99
N GLY A 515 19.04 -9.82 -4.01
CA GLY A 515 17.76 -9.13 -3.93
C GLY A 515 17.54 -8.42 -2.62
N MET A 516 16.74 -7.35 -2.70
CA MET A 516 16.09 -6.70 -1.56
C MET A 516 14.62 -6.53 -1.92
N ASP A 517 13.75 -7.29 -1.26
CA ASP A 517 12.33 -7.40 -1.59
C ASP A 517 11.47 -7.23 -0.34
N LYS A 518 10.33 -6.54 -0.46
CA LYS A 518 9.29 -6.44 0.59
C LYS A 518 7.97 -6.88 -0.01
N TYR A 519 7.10 -7.52 0.77
CA TYR A 519 5.74 -7.77 0.29
C TYR A 519 5.03 -6.46 -0.06
N THR A 520 4.32 -6.44 -1.18
CA THR A 520 3.64 -5.24 -1.67
C THR A 520 2.42 -4.87 -0.82
N THR A 521 1.79 -5.85 -0.16
CA THR A 521 0.67 -5.64 0.77
C THR A 521 1.13 -5.59 2.23
N ASN A 522 0.38 -4.88 3.07
CA ASN A 522 0.69 -4.68 4.50
C ASN A 522 0.94 -6.02 5.21
N ALA A 523 1.93 -6.06 6.10
CA ALA A 523 2.21 -7.18 6.98
C ALA A 523 1.06 -7.51 7.96
N ILE A 524 0.03 -6.66 8.05
CA ILE A 524 -1.20 -6.94 8.78
C ILE A 524 -2.09 -7.95 8.00
N ALA A 525 -1.98 -8.02 6.67
CA ALA A 525 -2.63 -9.06 5.86
C ALA A 525 -1.96 -10.44 6.00
N LEU A 526 -0.69 -10.46 6.43
CA LEU A 526 0.08 -11.65 6.81
C LEU A 526 -0.45 -12.27 8.12
N ALA A 527 -1.02 -11.43 8.99
CA ALA A 527 -1.64 -11.81 10.26
C ALA A 527 -3.09 -12.31 10.10
N SER A 528 -3.85 -11.81 9.12
CA SER A 528 -5.31 -11.99 8.99
C SER A 528 -5.80 -13.13 8.08
N GLY A 529 -5.00 -14.18 7.87
CA GLY A 529 -5.53 -15.48 7.40
C GLY A 529 -5.05 -15.99 6.03
N ILE A 530 -4.17 -15.30 5.32
CA ILE A 530 -3.51 -15.85 4.12
C ILE A 530 -2.24 -16.63 4.52
N LYS A 531 -2.39 -17.62 5.40
CA LYS A 531 -1.27 -18.50 5.83
C LYS A 531 -0.69 -19.35 4.68
N GLY A 532 -1.35 -19.45 3.52
CA GLY A 532 -0.92 -20.33 2.44
C GLY A 532 -0.01 -19.69 1.38
N LEU A 533 -0.19 -18.40 1.05
CA LEU A 533 0.51 -17.77 -0.08
C LEU A 533 1.71 -16.90 0.33
N PHE A 534 1.71 -16.37 1.55
CA PHE A 534 2.72 -15.41 2.02
C PHE A 534 3.42 -15.83 3.31
N SER A 535 3.27 -17.10 3.72
CA SER A 535 4.06 -17.64 4.83
C SER A 535 5.56 -17.67 4.47
N THR A 536 6.41 -18.07 5.43
CA THR A 536 7.84 -18.34 5.20
C THR A 536 8.12 -19.16 3.93
N THR A 537 7.14 -19.95 3.45
CA THR A 537 7.17 -20.66 2.16
C THR A 537 7.44 -19.77 0.95
N GLY A 538 6.92 -18.54 0.87
CA GLY A 538 7.08 -17.69 -0.32
C GLY A 538 8.53 -17.30 -0.56
N TYR A 539 9.21 -16.77 0.47
CA TYR A 539 10.65 -16.47 0.38
C TYR A 539 11.50 -17.75 0.33
N GLN A 540 11.10 -18.84 0.97
CA GLN A 540 11.79 -20.13 0.84
C GLN A 540 11.72 -20.70 -0.58
N ASP A 541 10.60 -20.53 -1.28
CA ASP A 541 10.44 -20.98 -2.66
C ASP A 541 11.20 -20.07 -3.63
N ALA A 542 11.25 -18.76 -3.35
CA ALA A 542 12.16 -17.86 -4.05
C ALA A 542 13.63 -18.26 -3.82
N ASP A 543 14.04 -18.58 -2.60
CA ASP A 543 15.40 -19.07 -2.33
C ASP A 543 15.72 -20.35 -3.09
N LYS A 544 14.78 -21.32 -3.11
CA LYS A 544 14.97 -22.55 -3.87
C LYS A 544 15.15 -22.26 -5.36
N LEU A 545 14.37 -21.33 -5.91
CA LEU A 545 14.50 -20.88 -7.30
C LEU A 545 15.91 -20.29 -7.54
N TRP A 546 16.31 -19.30 -6.75
CA TRP A 546 17.59 -18.60 -6.95
C TRP A 546 18.81 -19.49 -6.68
N ARG A 547 18.76 -20.34 -5.65
CA ARG A 547 19.78 -21.37 -5.40
C ARG A 547 19.86 -22.33 -6.58
N GLY A 548 18.72 -22.79 -7.10
CA GLY A 548 18.68 -23.69 -8.25
C GLY A 548 19.27 -23.07 -9.51
N ILE A 549 18.96 -21.80 -9.79
CA ILE A 549 19.56 -21.04 -10.90
C ILE A 549 21.08 -20.93 -10.73
N ILE A 550 21.56 -20.58 -9.54
CA ILE A 550 22.99 -20.45 -9.25
C ILE A 550 23.72 -21.79 -9.36
N ASP A 551 23.12 -22.87 -8.86
CA ASP A 551 23.69 -24.22 -8.92
C ASP A 551 23.81 -24.67 -10.39
N ASN A 552 22.76 -24.48 -11.18
CA ASN A 552 22.76 -24.79 -12.61
C ASN A 552 23.71 -23.90 -13.41
N PHE A 553 23.87 -22.63 -13.03
CA PHE A 553 24.81 -21.73 -13.71
C PHE A 553 26.28 -22.08 -13.39
N ALA A 554 26.59 -22.46 -12.15
CA ALA A 554 27.90 -22.99 -11.80
C ALA A 554 28.20 -24.29 -12.57
N GLN A 555 27.20 -25.17 -12.70
CA GLN A 555 27.32 -26.38 -13.50
C GLN A 555 27.58 -26.06 -14.97
N PHE A 556 26.83 -25.12 -15.56
CA PHE A 556 27.06 -24.64 -16.92
C PHE A 556 28.50 -24.15 -17.11
N ILE A 557 29.04 -23.37 -16.17
CA ILE A 557 30.43 -22.89 -16.26
C ILE A 557 31.41 -24.07 -16.29
N ASN A 558 31.23 -25.05 -15.40
CA ASN A 558 32.10 -26.24 -15.32
C ASN A 558 32.01 -27.11 -16.59
N ASP A 559 30.82 -27.30 -17.14
CA ASP A 559 30.59 -28.09 -18.36
C ASP A 559 31.16 -27.41 -19.60
N ASN A 560 31.37 -26.10 -19.56
CA ASN A 560 31.92 -25.30 -20.64
C ASN A 560 33.39 -24.91 -20.39
N LYS A 561 34.18 -25.83 -19.80
CA LYS A 561 35.63 -25.69 -19.56
C LYS A 561 36.04 -24.58 -18.58
N GLY A 562 35.08 -23.97 -17.89
CA GLY A 562 35.35 -23.09 -16.76
C GLY A 562 35.56 -23.88 -15.47
N VAL A 563 35.80 -23.15 -14.38
CA VAL A 563 35.84 -23.70 -13.02
C VAL A 563 35.11 -22.74 -12.10
N ALA A 564 33.97 -23.20 -11.57
CA ALA A 564 33.12 -22.46 -10.65
C ALA A 564 32.79 -23.26 -9.39
N ALA A 565 32.78 -22.58 -8.24
CA ALA A 565 32.42 -23.12 -6.95
C ALA A 565 31.45 -22.19 -6.21
N LYS A 566 30.34 -22.74 -5.74
CA LYS A 566 29.36 -22.02 -4.92
C LYS A 566 30.02 -21.45 -3.67
N GLN A 567 29.65 -20.23 -3.31
CA GLN A 567 30.06 -19.58 -2.08
C GLN A 567 28.92 -19.65 -1.04
N THR A 568 29.20 -19.28 0.19
CA THR A 568 28.16 -19.22 1.23
C THR A 568 27.09 -18.20 0.84
N ASP A 569 25.84 -18.67 0.78
CA ASP A 569 24.68 -17.80 0.57
C ASP A 569 24.57 -16.80 1.73
N SER A 570 24.11 -15.59 1.45
CA SER A 570 23.85 -14.57 2.46
C SER A 570 22.37 -14.24 2.44
N VAL A 571 21.63 -14.79 3.39
CA VAL A 571 20.21 -14.54 3.57
C VAL A 571 20.03 -13.85 4.92
N ALA A 572 19.33 -12.73 4.93
CA ALA A 572 18.95 -12.01 6.14
C ALA A 572 17.46 -11.68 6.08
N ARG A 573 16.70 -12.33 6.97
CA ARG A 573 15.25 -12.12 7.12
C ARG A 573 14.85 -12.40 8.56
N ILE A 574 13.71 -11.85 8.96
CA ILE A 574 13.13 -12.06 10.28
C ILE A 574 12.55 -13.48 10.37
N ASN A 575 12.70 -14.14 11.52
CA ASN A 575 12.00 -15.39 11.80
C ASN A 575 10.54 -15.10 12.15
N PHE A 576 9.65 -15.26 11.17
CA PHE A 576 8.22 -14.96 11.31
C PHE A 576 7.52 -15.84 12.33
N GLU A 577 7.93 -17.09 12.50
CA GLU A 577 7.29 -18.00 13.46
C GLU A 577 7.54 -17.50 14.88
N LEU A 578 8.79 -17.12 15.19
CA LEU A 578 9.14 -16.54 16.48
C LEU A 578 8.48 -15.16 16.69
N LEU A 579 8.45 -14.32 15.65
CA LEU A 579 7.75 -13.03 15.73
C LEU A 579 6.24 -13.23 15.98
N GLU A 580 5.60 -14.19 15.31
CA GLU A 580 4.18 -14.53 15.51
C GLU A 580 3.93 -14.97 16.96
N GLN A 581 4.75 -15.89 17.48
CA GLN A 581 4.68 -16.36 18.87
C GLN A 581 4.81 -15.19 19.86
N TYR A 582 5.76 -14.28 19.61
CA TYR A 582 5.96 -13.10 20.45
C TYR A 582 4.75 -12.16 20.43
N LEU A 583 4.24 -11.83 19.24
CA LEU A 583 3.07 -10.97 19.07
C LEU A 583 1.80 -11.58 19.69
N LYS A 584 1.72 -12.91 19.78
CA LYS A 584 0.65 -13.67 20.46
C LYS A 584 0.86 -13.88 21.95
N LYS A 585 1.92 -13.30 22.54
CA LYS A 585 2.34 -13.52 23.94
C LYS A 585 2.64 -14.99 24.28
N GLU A 586 2.92 -15.84 23.29
CA GLU A 586 3.35 -17.22 23.51
C GLU A 586 4.80 -17.27 24.01
N ILE A 587 5.62 -16.29 23.59
CA ILE A 587 6.96 -16.04 24.12
C ILE A 587 7.12 -14.58 24.57
N THR A 588 8.07 -14.34 25.46
CA THR A 588 8.52 -13.01 25.90
C THR A 588 9.55 -12.42 24.94
N LEU A 589 9.81 -11.12 25.05
CA LEU A 589 10.88 -10.48 24.28
C LEU A 589 12.25 -11.10 24.58
N GLU A 590 12.51 -11.46 25.83
CA GLU A 590 13.74 -12.13 26.24
C GLU A 590 13.86 -13.54 25.66
N GLN A 591 12.76 -14.30 25.60
CA GLN A 591 12.75 -15.60 24.91
C GLN A 591 12.94 -15.42 23.40
N LEU A 592 12.31 -14.43 22.78
CA LEU A 592 12.52 -14.11 21.36
C LEU A 592 14.00 -13.84 21.07
N LYS A 593 14.67 -13.00 21.88
CA LYS A 593 16.12 -12.75 21.79
C LYS A 593 16.92 -14.03 21.95
N GLN A 594 16.61 -14.84 22.98
CA GLN A 594 17.30 -16.10 23.24
C GLN A 594 17.18 -17.10 22.09
N GLU A 595 16.03 -17.16 21.42
CA GLU A 595 15.80 -18.04 20.27
C GLU A 595 16.48 -17.55 18.99
N LEU A 596 16.58 -16.23 18.79
CA LEU A 596 17.35 -15.63 17.70
C LEU A 596 18.88 -15.73 17.94
N LYS A 597 19.28 -16.04 19.17
CA LYS A 597 20.64 -16.40 19.60
C LYS A 597 21.70 -15.37 19.24
N CYS A 598 21.59 -14.18 19.81
CA CYS A 598 22.72 -13.49 20.41
C CYS A 598 22.26 -13.00 21.80
#